data_AF-A0A9D4KHV3-F1
#
_entry.id   AF-A0A9D4KHV3-F1
#
_cell.length_a   1.000
_cell.length_b   1.000
_cell.length_c   1.000
_cell.angle_alpha   90.00
_cell.angle_beta   90.00
_cell.angle_gamma   90.00
#
_symmetry.space_group_name_H-M   'P 1'
#
loop_
_entity.id
_entity.type
_entity.pdbx_description
1 polymer ?
#
loop_
_entity_poly.entity_id
_entity_poly.type
_entity_poly.pdbx_seq_one_letter_code
_entity_poly.pdbx_strand_id
1 'polypeptide(L)' 'MVNLTPSNLYYTLTEGQTLRNISCYADCYPKCTYNCRKTSASTLVSDTDVVSFGSIRRGDAGIYECTAKIPDYPTLLTV' A
#
# COMPACT_ATOMS: atom_id res chain seq x y z
N MET A 1 8.75 -8.67 -8.06
CA MET A 1 7.27 -8.66 -8.07
C MET A 1 6.78 -8.18 -6.72
N VAL A 2 5.65 -7.48 -6.66
CA VAL A 2 5.03 -7.05 -5.39
C VAL A 2 3.82 -7.93 -5.13
N ASN A 3 3.69 -8.42 -3.91
CA ASN A 3 2.62 -9.30 -3.46
C ASN A 3 1.84 -8.64 -2.32
N LEU A 4 0.55 -8.98 -2.22
CA LEU A 4 -0.34 -8.48 -1.18
C LEU A 4 -0.88 -9.63 -0.34
N THR A 5 -1.00 -9.38 0.96
CA THR A 5 -1.63 -10.29 1.91
C THR A 5 -2.70 -9.52 2.68
N PRO A 6 -4.01 -9.85 2.52
CA PRO A 6 -4.53 -10.85 1.59
C PRO A 6 -4.38 -10.41 0.12
N SER A 7 -4.37 -11.38 -0.79
CA SER A 7 -4.16 -11.15 -2.23
C SER A 7 -5.33 -10.44 -2.93
N ASN A 8 -6.36 -10.03 -2.18
CA ASN A 8 -7.51 -9.33 -2.72
C ASN A 8 -7.13 -7.89 -3.09
N LEU A 9 -7.44 -7.51 -4.33
CA LEU A 9 -7.21 -6.16 -4.86
C LEU A 9 -8.42 -5.23 -4.69
N TYR A 10 -9.59 -5.80 -4.40
CA TYR A 10 -10.84 -5.08 -4.30
C TYR A 10 -11.57 -5.46 -3.01
N TYR A 11 -12.08 -4.45 -2.31
CA TYR A 11 -12.84 -4.61 -1.08
C TYR A 11 -14.11 -3.79 -1.17
N THR A 12 -15.26 -4.43 -0.92
CA THR A 12 -16.55 -3.76 -0.80
C THR A 12 -16.98 -3.86 0.65
N LEU A 13 -16.90 -2.73 1.36
CA LEU A 13 -17.09 -2.67 2.81
C LEU A 13 -18.22 -1.70 3.14
N THR A 14 -18.91 -1.97 4.24
CA THR A 14 -19.90 -1.05 4.80
C THR A 14 -19.24 -0.16 5.85
N GLU A 15 -19.68 1.09 5.94
CA GLU A 15 -19.23 2.01 6.98
C GLU A 15 -19.39 1.38 8.38
N GLY A 16 -18.35 1.49 9.21
CA GLY A 16 -18.26 0.85 10.52
C GLY A 16 -17.67 -0.56 10.51
N GLN A 17 -17.50 -1.21 9.35
CA GLN A 17 -16.78 -2.49 9.29
C GLN A 17 -15.29 -2.33 9.52
N THR A 18 -14.68 -3.34 10.12
CA THR A 18 -13.24 -3.39 10.35
C THR A 18 -12.55 -4.12 9.20
N LEU A 19 -11.67 -3.42 8.48
CA LEU A 19 -10.79 -4.07 7.51
C LEU A 19 -9.49 -4.47 8.22
N ARG A 20 -9.09 -5.73 8.02
CA ARG A 20 -7.81 -6.22 8.54
C ARG A 20 -6.65 -5.53 7.83
N ASN A 21 -5.48 -5.55 8.48
CA ASN A 21 -4.29 -4.97 7.90
C ASN A 21 -3.95 -5.65 6.57
N ILE A 22 -3.55 -4.83 5.59
CA ILE A 22 -3.08 -5.29 4.29
C ILE A 22 -1.56 -5.16 4.30
N SER A 23 -0.86 -6.27 4.09
CA SER A 23 0.59 -6.29 3.97
C SER A 23 1.00 -6.32 2.50
N CYS A 24 1.95 -5.49 2.13
CA CYS A 24 2.58 -5.39 0.82
C CYS A 24 4.02 -5.84 0.93
N TYR A 25 4.39 -6.95 0.32
CA TYR A 25 5.76 -7.46 0.38
C TYR A 25 6.35 -7.63 -1.02
N ALA A 26 7.63 -7.37 -1.13
CA ALA A 26 8.40 -7.55 -2.35
C ALA A 26 9.72 -8.27 -2.01
N ASP A 27 10.05 -9.27 -2.82
CA ASP A 27 11.33 -9.97 -2.73
C ASP A 27 12.43 -9.08 -3.34
N CYS A 28 13.01 -8.23 -2.49
CA CYS A 28 14.07 -7.30 -2.87
C CYS A 28 15.37 -7.64 -2.15
N TYR A 29 16.47 -7.57 -2.90
CA TYR A 29 17.82 -7.59 -2.36
C TYR A 29 18.65 -6.47 -3.01
N PRO A 30 19.13 -5.45 -2.27
CA PRO A 30 18.98 -5.24 -0.82
C PRO A 30 17.53 -4.95 -0.39
N LYS A 31 17.27 -4.95 0.93
CA LYS A 31 15.93 -4.81 1.50
C LYS A 31 15.22 -3.56 0.94
N CYS A 32 14.00 -3.73 0.42
CA CYS A 32 13.17 -2.64 -0.07
C CYS A 32 12.66 -1.76 1.08
N THR A 33 12.47 -0.48 0.78
CA THR A 33 11.63 0.44 1.53
C THR A 33 10.23 0.48 0.90
N TYR A 34 9.22 0.74 1.72
CA TYR A 34 7.83 0.74 1.30
C TYR A 34 7.23 2.13 1.46
N ASN A 35 6.29 2.46 0.57
CA ASN A 35 5.56 3.72 0.63
C ASN A 35 4.17 3.48 0.07
N CYS A 36 3.18 3.43 0.97
CA CYS A 36 1.78 3.20 0.65
C CYS A 36 0.99 4.52 0.71
N ARG A 37 0.28 4.81 -0.38
CA ARG A 37 -0.42 6.07 -0.58
C ARG A 37 -1.85 5.83 -1.03
N LYS A 38 -2.73 6.75 -0.66
CA LYS A 38 -4.07 6.82 -1.22
C LYS A 38 -4.02 7.70 -2.47
N THR A 39 -4.18 7.09 -3.66
CA THR A 39 -4.04 7.76 -4.96
C THR A 39 -4.98 8.94 -5.11
N SER A 40 -6.22 8.82 -4.61
CA SER A 40 -7.22 9.89 -4.72
C SER A 40 -6.87 11.17 -3.96
N ALA A 41 -6.00 11.09 -2.96
CA ALA A 41 -5.62 12.22 -2.12
C ALA A 41 -4.10 12.48 -2.10
N SER A 42 -3.32 11.69 -2.86
CA SER A 42 -1.85 11.63 -2.79
C SER A 42 -1.29 11.61 -1.36
N THR A 43 -2.07 11.06 -0.43
CA THR A 43 -1.78 11.11 1.01
C THR A 43 -1.03 9.86 1.41
N LEU A 44 0.04 10.02 2.17
CA LEU A 44 0.77 8.90 2.75
C LEU A 44 -0.11 8.22 3.81
N VAL A 45 -0.31 6.91 3.66
CA VAL A 45 -1.14 6.11 4.57
C VAL A 45 -0.24 5.23 5.45
N SER A 46 0.87 4.76 4.88
CA SER A 46 1.89 4.01 5.61
C SER A 46 3.24 4.15 4.92
N ASP A 47 4.30 4.27 5.71
CA ASP A 47 5.71 4.20 5.32
C ASP A 47 6.31 2.79 5.53
N THR A 48 5.47 1.83 5.91
CA THR A 48 5.82 0.43 6.10
C THR A 48 5.15 -0.46 5.06
N ASP A 49 5.47 -1.75 5.09
CA ASP A 49 4.81 -2.79 4.31
C ASP A 49 3.36 -3.03 4.76
N VAL A 50 2.89 -2.45 5.86
CA VAL A 50 1.56 -2.72 6.42
C VAL A 50 0.68 -1.48 6.38
N VAL A 51 -0.52 -1.62 5.81
CA VAL A 51 -1.57 -0.60 5.83
C VAL A 51 -2.67 -1.02 6.80
N SER A 52 -2.90 -0.20 7.83
CA SER A 52 -3.92 -0.43 8.84
C SER A 52 -5.11 0.49 8.60
N PHE A 53 -6.30 -0.07 8.46
CA PHE A 53 -7.52 0.67 8.13
C PHE A 53 -8.47 0.85 9.32
N GLY A 54 -8.38 0.00 10.35
CA GLY A 54 -9.27 0.06 11.51
C GLY A 54 -10.74 -0.02 11.11
N SER A 55 -11.58 0.85 11.69
CA SER A 55 -13.00 0.98 11.33
C SER A 55 -13.19 1.89 10.12
N ILE A 56 -13.67 1.32 9.02
CA ILE A 56 -13.85 1.99 7.74
C ILE A 56 -14.92 3.07 7.81
N ARG A 57 -14.60 4.24 7.28
CA ARG A 57 -15.49 5.40 7.10
C ARG A 57 -15.66 5.69 5.61
N ARG A 58 -16.67 6.49 5.26
CA ARG A 58 -16.86 6.91 3.85
C ARG A 58 -15.63 7.60 3.25
N GLY A 59 -14.88 8.34 4.07
CA GLY A 59 -13.64 9.00 3.66
C GLY A 59 -12.50 8.04 3.32
N ASP A 60 -12.58 6.76 3.72
CA ASP A 60 -11.57 5.74 3.43
C ASP A 60 -11.77 5.10 2.06
N ALA A 61 -12.93 5.27 1.42
CA ALA A 61 -13.15 4.80 0.05
C ALA A 61 -12.14 5.44 -0.92
N GLY A 62 -11.54 4.64 -1.80
CA GLY A 62 -10.60 5.10 -2.80
C GLY A 62 -9.61 4.02 -3.25
N ILE A 63 -8.65 4.44 -4.06
CA ILE A 63 -7.58 3.57 -4.56
C ILE A 63 -6.33 3.77 -3.70
N TYR A 64 -5.72 2.65 -3.33
CA TYR A 64 -4.49 2.61 -2.54
C TYR A 64 -3.40 1.95 -3.38
N GLU A 65 -2.22 2.56 -3.37
CA GLU A 65 -1.05 2.09 -4.10
C GLU A 65 0.13 1.98 -3.14
N CYS A 66 0.77 0.81 -3.11
CA CYS A 66 1.98 0.58 -2.35
C CYS A 66 3.16 0.39 -3.30
N THR A 67 4.18 1.21 -3.13
CA THR A 67 5.42 1.12 -3.91
C THR A 67 6.52 0.53 -3.03
N ALA A 68 7.17 -0.54 -3.51
CA ALA A 68 8.41 -1.03 -2.94
C ALA A 68 9.59 -0.45 -3.75
N LYS A 69 10.55 0.18 -3.07
CA LYS A 69 11.74 0.79 -3.70
C LYS A 69 13.01 0.23 -3.08
N ILE A 70 13.99 -0.05 -3.93
CA ILE A 70 15.33 -0.40 -3.46
C ILE A 70 16.06 0.91 -3.19
N PRO A 71 16.54 1.18 -1.96
CA PRO A 71 17.10 2.48 -1.58
C PRO A 71 18.31 2.90 -2.42
N ASP A 72 19.05 1.93 -2.98
CA ASP A 72 20.27 2.16 -3.79
C ASP A 72 20.09 1.94 -5.29
N TYR A 73 18.88 1.67 -5.78
CA TYR A 73 18.60 1.63 -7.22
C TYR A 73 17.83 2.89 -7.61
N PRO A 74 18.51 4.00 -7.96
CA PRO A 74 17.81 5.09 -8.62
C PRO A 74 17.16 4.51 -9.88
N THR A 75 15.92 4.88 -10.14
CA THR A 75 15.26 4.61 -11.42
C THR A 75 16.14 5.19 -12.54
N LEU A 76 17.01 4.35 -13.10
CA LEU A 76 17.81 4.62 -14.29
C LEU A 76 16.84 4.53 -15.46
N LEU A 77 16.05 5.60 -15.67
CA LEU A 77 15.37 5.94 -16.92
C LEU A 77 14.55 7.22 -16.75
N THR A 78 15.21 8.36 -16.92
CA THR A 78 14.60 9.50 -17.59
C THR A 78 15.35 9.61 -18.91
N VAL A 79 14.69 9.25 -20.02
CA VAL A 79 15.18 9.49 -21.38
C VAL A 79 15.22 10.98 -21.65
#